data_AF-A0A935YVW3-F1
#
_entry.id   AF-A0A935YVW3-F1
#
_cell.length_a   1.000
_cell.length_b   1.000
_cell.length_c   1.000
_cell.angle_alpha   90.00
_cell.angle_beta   90.00
_cell.angle_gamma   90.00
#
_symmetry.space_group_name_H-M   'P 1'
#
loop_
_entity.id
_entity.type
_entity.pdbx_description
1 polymer ?
#
loop_
_entity_poly.entity_id
_entity_poly.type
_entity_poly.pdbx_seq_one_letter_code
_entity_poly.pdbx_strand_id
1 'polypeptide(L)'
;MLTRSGFVTQSWVMLSTQKHWTSYYKCLRQGKWSWLSLARAFVRVVIQQVGGEIIYLAIDDTLMLRSSEKAPASQIHHQHGNKPNLARFVRGQCWGDACTNCQARKRK
;
A
#
# COMPACT_ATOMS: atom_id res chain seq x y z
N MET A 1 14.56 8.87 1.04
CA MET A 1 15.04 9.27 2.38
C MET A 1 14.42 8.30 3.37
N LEU A 2 15.25 7.57 4.12
CA LEU A 2 14.76 6.77 5.25
C LEU A 2 14.35 7.75 6.34
N THR A 3 13.10 7.68 6.80
CA THR A 3 12.58 8.54 7.86
C THR A 3 12.47 7.74 9.15
N ARG A 4 12.60 8.39 10.30
CA ARG A 4 12.51 7.71 11.61
C ARG A 4 11.18 6.97 11.84
N SER A 5 10.12 7.31 11.09
CA SER A 5 8.74 6.83 11.32
C SER A 5 8.00 6.38 10.05
N GLY A 6 8.70 6.00 8.98
CA GLY A 6 8.06 5.53 7.75
C GLY A 6 7.94 4.01 7.67
N PHE A 7 6.79 3.48 7.24
CA PHE A 7 6.57 2.04 7.03
C PHE A 7 7.67 1.42 6.15
N VAL A 8 8.07 2.11 5.06
CA VAL A 8 9.15 1.65 4.16
C VAL A 8 10.49 1.54 4.89
N THR A 9 10.77 2.46 5.81
CA THR A 9 12.02 2.47 6.58
C THR A 9 12.03 1.35 7.61
N GLN A 10 10.91 1.15 8.31
CA GLN A 10 10.75 0.06 9.26
C GLN A 10 10.89 -1.30 8.56
N SER A 11 10.20 -1.51 7.43
CA SER A 11 10.35 -2.75 6.64
C SER A 11 11.77 -2.96 6.15
N TRP A 12 12.45 -1.91 5.68
CA TRP A 12 13.85 -2.01 5.24
C TRP A 12 14.78 -2.44 6.37
N VAL A 13 14.63 -1.87 7.57
CA VAL A 13 15.47 -2.19 8.74
C VAL A 13 15.19 -3.59 9.29
N MET A 14 13.94 -4.07 9.19
CA MET A 14 13.57 -5.42 9.63
C MET A 14 14.08 -6.53 8.70
N LEU A 15 14.39 -6.20 7.44
CA LEU A 15 14.90 -7.16 6.48
C LEU A 15 16.43 -7.18 6.53
N SER A 16 17.03 -8.37 6.59
CA SER A 16 18.47 -8.53 6.38
C SER A 16 18.80 -8.38 4.89
N THR A 17 18.88 -7.15 4.41
CA THR A 17 19.07 -6.86 2.99
C THR A 17 20.54 -6.96 2.60
N GLN A 18 20.84 -7.77 1.58
CA GLN A 18 22.20 -7.88 1.00
C GLN A 18 22.58 -6.69 0.10
N LYS A 19 21.60 -5.85 -0.26
CA LYS A 19 21.78 -4.70 -1.17
C LYS A 19 21.59 -3.40 -0.42
N HIS A 20 22.19 -2.32 -0.92
CA HIS A 20 22.03 -1.00 -0.33
C HIS A 20 20.62 -0.43 -0.53
N TRP A 21 20.21 0.44 0.39
CA TRP A 21 18.94 1.18 0.35
C TRP A 21 18.70 1.88 -0.99
N THR A 22 19.76 2.40 -1.62
CA THR A 22 19.68 3.10 -2.90
C THR A 22 19.13 2.21 -4.02
N SER A 23 19.48 0.93 -4.04
CA SER A 23 18.95 -0.05 -5.00
C SER A 23 17.47 -0.27 -4.81
N TYR A 24 17.03 -0.40 -3.55
CA TYR A 24 15.62 -0.54 -3.22
C TYR A 24 14.80 0.71 -3.51
N TYR A 25 15.35 1.89 -3.22
CA TYR A 25 14.72 3.16 -3.58
C TYR A 25 14.56 3.31 -5.10
N LYS A 26 15.57 2.92 -5.90
CA LYS A 26 15.46 2.91 -7.37
C LYS A 26 14.36 1.96 -7.83
N CYS A 27 14.30 0.77 -7.24
CA CYS A 27 13.27 -0.23 -7.50
C CYS A 27 11.85 0.28 -7.20
N LEU A 28 11.65 0.98 -6.09
CA LEU A 28 10.38 1.62 -5.74
C LEU A 28 10.02 2.79 -6.67
N ARG A 29 11.00 3.62 -7.03
CA ARG A 29 10.75 4.85 -7.81
C ARG A 29 10.56 4.59 -9.30
N GLN A 30 11.31 3.64 -9.86
CA GLN A 30 11.39 3.41 -11.31
C GLN A 30 10.84 2.06 -11.73
N GLY A 31 10.65 1.13 -10.78
CA GLY A 31 10.13 -0.18 -11.08
C GLY A 31 8.68 -0.09 -11.57
N LYS A 32 8.41 -0.80 -12.66
CA LYS A 32 7.06 -0.99 -13.17
C LYS A 32 6.58 -2.35 -12.69
N TRP A 33 5.64 -2.34 -11.76
CA TRP A 33 5.10 -3.54 -11.15
C TRP A 33 3.62 -3.63 -11.48
N SER A 34 3.16 -4.84 -11.81
CA SER A 34 1.73 -5.13 -11.78
C SER A 34 1.33 -5.33 -10.33
N TRP A 35 0.53 -4.41 -9.79
CA TRP A 35 -0.01 -4.52 -8.43
C TRP A 35 -0.78 -5.83 -8.23
N LEU A 36 -1.51 -6.27 -9.27
CA LEU A 36 -2.22 -7.55 -9.25
C LEU A 36 -1.27 -8.75 -9.19
N SER A 37 -0.15 -8.71 -9.92
CA SER A 37 0.84 -9.78 -9.87
C SER A 37 1.53 -9.83 -8.51
N LEU A 38 1.82 -8.67 -7.91
CA LEU A 38 2.38 -8.58 -6.56
C LEU A 38 1.41 -9.11 -5.50
N ALA A 39 0.14 -8.70 -5.56
CA ALA A 39 -0.90 -9.20 -4.67
C ALA A 39 -1.07 -10.72 -4.76
N ARG A 40 -1.10 -11.29 -5.98
CA ARG A 40 -1.15 -12.74 -6.20
C ARG A 40 0.07 -13.46 -5.61
N ALA A 41 1.27 -12.91 -5.82
CA ALA A 41 2.49 -13.48 -5.26
C ALA A 41 2.45 -13.46 -3.72
N PHE A 42 1.99 -12.36 -3.13
CA PHE A 42 1.84 -12.24 -1.69
C PHE A 42 0.84 -13.26 -1.13
N VAL A 43 -0.35 -13.39 -1.73
CA VAL A 43 -1.36 -14.38 -1.31
C VAL A 43 -0.80 -15.80 -1.40
N ARG A 44 -0.05 -16.14 -2.45
CA ARG A 44 0.60 -17.46 -2.57
C ARG A 44 1.56 -17.74 -1.41
N VAL A 45 2.38 -16.76 -1.04
CA VAL A 45 3.30 -16.90 0.11
C VAL A 45 2.50 -17.06 1.40
N VAL A 46 1.46 -16.24 1.62
CA VAL A 46 0.61 -16.35 2.83
C VAL A 46 -0.03 -17.72 2.94
N ILE A 47 -0.60 -18.26 1.85
CA ILE A 47 -1.20 -19.60 1.84
C ILE A 47 -0.15 -20.68 2.18
N GLN A 48 1.05 -20.57 1.61
CA GLN A 48 2.15 -21.50 1.89
C GLN A 48 2.63 -21.44 3.34
N GLN A 49 2.61 -20.26 3.96
CA GLN A 49 3.09 -20.06 5.33
C GLN A 49 2.04 -20.41 6.39
N VAL A 50 0.76 -20.09 6.14
CA VAL A 50 -0.30 -20.38 7.11
C VAL A 50 -0.50 -21.87 7.23
N GLY A 51 -0.58 -22.61 6.10
CA GLY A 51 -0.78 -24.05 6.07
C GLY A 51 -2.09 -24.48 6.72
N GLY A 52 -3.03 -25.05 5.95
CA GLY A 52 -4.29 -25.52 6.52
C GLY A 52 -5.31 -25.92 5.48
N GLU A 53 -6.24 -26.78 5.89
CA GLU A 53 -7.37 -27.21 5.07
C GLU A 53 -8.42 -26.09 4.91
N ILE A 54 -8.51 -25.19 5.89
CA ILE A 54 -9.46 -24.07 5.92
C ILE A 54 -8.71 -22.77 6.18
N ILE A 55 -8.95 -21.76 5.33
CA ILE A 55 -8.38 -20.41 5.44
C ILE A 55 -9.53 -19.41 5.61
N TYR A 56 -9.55 -18.70 6.73
CA TYR A 56 -10.50 -17.62 6.97
C TYR A 56 -9.94 -16.31 6.40
N LEU A 57 -10.63 -15.76 5.39
CA LEU A 57 -10.26 -14.50 4.76
C LEU A 57 -11.19 -13.38 5.21
N ALA A 58 -10.65 -12.40 5.91
CA ALA A 58 -11.35 -11.14 6.20
C ALA A 58 -10.99 -10.11 5.12
N ILE A 59 -12.01 -9.53 4.48
CA ILE A 59 -11.86 -8.46 3.51
C ILE A 59 -12.45 -7.20 4.12
N ASP A 60 -11.65 -6.15 4.19
CA ASP A 60 -12.06 -4.84 4.70
C ASP A 60 -11.48 -3.73 3.82
N ASP A 61 -12.24 -2.66 3.65
CA ASP A 61 -11.83 -1.50 2.88
C ASP A 61 -11.07 -0.53 3.78
N THR A 62 -9.74 -0.61 3.75
CA THR A 62 -8.89 0.29 4.54
C THR A 62 -8.58 1.57 3.76
N LEU A 63 -8.93 2.71 4.36
CA LEU A 63 -8.50 4.02 3.90
C LEU A 63 -7.13 4.39 4.47
N MET A 64 -6.13 4.49 3.61
CA MET A 64 -4.80 4.92 4.01
C MET A 64 -4.74 6.45 4.04
N LEU A 65 -4.67 7.04 5.24
CA LEU A 65 -4.58 8.49 5.38
C LEU A 65 -3.34 9.05 4.68
N ARG A 66 -3.51 10.22 4.05
CA ARG A 66 -2.46 10.93 3.33
C ARG A 66 -2.47 12.41 3.69
N SER A 67 -1.30 12.95 3.96
CA SER A 67 -1.10 14.39 4.18
C SER A 67 -0.91 15.17 2.88
N SER A 68 -0.61 14.50 1.76
CA SER A 68 -0.28 15.16 0.49
C SER A 68 -1.20 14.74 -0.65
N GLU A 69 -1.49 15.70 -1.53
CA GLU A 69 -2.18 15.47 -2.81
C GLU A 69 -1.27 14.81 -3.85
N LYS A 70 0.05 14.88 -3.68
CA LYS A 70 1.02 14.30 -4.63
C LYS A 70 1.04 12.77 -4.60
N ALA A 71 0.41 12.17 -3.59
CA ALA A 71 0.30 10.73 -3.50
C ALA A 71 -0.71 10.21 -4.55
N PRO A 72 -0.41 9.07 -5.20
CA PRO A 72 -1.30 8.51 -6.23
C PRO A 72 -2.67 8.19 -5.64
N ALA A 73 -3.73 8.52 -6.39
CA ALA A 73 -5.12 8.34 -5.97
C ALA A 73 -5.47 8.93 -4.58
N SER A 74 -4.75 10.00 -4.17
CA SER A 74 -5.04 10.73 -2.93
C SER A 74 -6.24 11.64 -3.12
N GLN A 75 -7.37 11.29 -2.52
CA GLN A 75 -8.63 12.04 -2.62
C GLN A 75 -9.22 12.29 -1.23
N ILE A 76 -10.28 13.11 -1.17
CA ILE A 76 -11.03 13.33 0.05
C ILE A 76 -12.13 12.28 0.11
N HIS A 77 -12.14 11.48 1.17
CA HIS A 77 -13.12 10.44 1.40
C HIS A 77 -13.97 10.77 2.63
N HIS A 78 -15.24 10.41 2.58
CA HIS A 78 -16.11 10.42 3.75
C HIS A 78 -15.72 9.26 4.66
N GLN A 79 -15.35 9.57 5.89
CA GLN A 79 -14.98 8.57 6.88
C GLN A 79 -16.22 8.15 7.67
N HIS A 80 -16.56 6.87 7.59
CA HIS A 80 -17.71 6.28 8.29
C HIS A 80 -17.42 5.93 9.77
N GLY A 81 -16.15 5.96 10.17
CA GLY A 81 -15.77 5.71 11.56
C GLY A 81 -16.09 6.91 12.45
N ASN A 82 -16.96 6.72 13.44
CA ASN A 82 -17.36 7.75 14.41
C ASN A 82 -16.28 8.00 15.49
N LYS A 83 -15.04 8.24 15.06
CA LYS A 83 -13.91 8.48 15.97
C LYS A 83 -13.87 9.97 16.34
N PRO A 84 -13.91 10.33 17.64
CA PRO A 84 -14.03 11.73 18.07
C PRO A 84 -12.84 12.61 17.65
N ASN A 85 -11.65 12.01 17.47
CA ASN A 85 -10.43 12.73 17.08
C ASN A 85 -10.15 12.69 15.57
N LEU A 86 -11.11 12.26 14.74
CA LEU A 86 -10.93 12.18 13.29
C LEU A 86 -12.03 12.97 12.57
N ALA A 87 -11.63 13.78 11.60
CA ALA A 87 -12.56 14.60 10.83
C ALA A 87 -13.51 13.71 10.00
N ARG A 88 -14.74 14.16 9.77
CA ARG A 88 -15.73 13.42 8.96
C ARG A 88 -15.29 13.21 7.51
N PHE A 89 -14.48 14.12 6.98
CA PHE A 89 -13.85 13.98 5.67
C PHE A 89 -12.35 14.00 5.85
N VAL A 90 -11.68 12.97 5.35
CA VAL A 90 -10.24 12.82 5.48
C VAL A 90 -9.62 12.61 4.12
N ARG A 91 -8.40 13.13 3.94
CA ARG A 91 -7.62 12.84 2.76
C ARG A 91 -6.96 11.48 2.92
N GLY A 92 -7.16 10.62 1.94
CA GLY A 92 -6.61 9.29 1.96
C GLY A 92 -6.56 8.69 0.56
N GLN A 93 -6.09 7.46 0.54
CA GLN A 93 -6.01 6.62 -0.63
C GLN A 93 -6.64 5.29 -0.24
N CYS A 94 -7.67 4.85 -0.96
CA CYS A 94 -8.18 3.49 -0.81
C CYS A 94 -7.16 2.50 -1.37
N TRP A 95 -6.90 1.42 -0.63
CA TRP A 95 -6.00 0.38 -1.09
C TRP A 95 -6.50 -0.29 -2.39
N GLY A 96 -7.82 -0.47 -2.52
CA GLY A 96 -8.47 -0.96 -3.75
C GLY A 96 -8.29 -0.04 -4.95
N ASP A 97 -8.42 1.29 -4.76
CA ASP A 97 -8.33 2.27 -5.86
C ASP A 97 -6.90 2.57 -6.32
N ALA A 98 -5.91 2.27 -5.47
CA ALA A 98 -4.51 2.25 -5.88
C ALA A 98 -4.26 1.25 -7.03
N CYS A 99 -5.08 0.19 -7.12
CA CYS A 99 -4.96 -0.83 -8.16
C CYS A 99 -5.67 -0.44 -9.48
N THR A 100 -6.73 0.37 -9.45
CA THR A 100 -7.52 0.71 -10.65
C THR A 100 -7.03 1.99 -11.33
N ASN A 101 -6.50 2.97 -10.59
CA ASN A 101 -6.18 4.29 -11.16
C ASN A 101 -4.76 4.46 -11.74
N CYS A 102 -3.91 3.42 -11.72
CA CYS A 102 -2.65 3.46 -12.46
C CYS A 102 -2.80 3.18 -13.97
N GLN A 103 -4.00 2.86 -14.47
CA GLN A 103 -4.28 2.67 -15.91
C GLN A 103 -5.10 3.78 -16.57
N ALA A 104 -5.54 4.82 -15.85
CA ALA A 104 -6.15 6.00 -16.46
C ALA A 104 -5.09 6.93 -17.07
N ARG A 105 -4.28 6.39 -17.99
CA ARG A 105 -3.53 7.19 -18.96
C ARG A 105 -4.58 7.95 -19.77
N LYS A 106 -4.60 9.28 -19.62
CA LYS A 106 -5.28 10.19 -20.54
C LYS A 106 -4.89 9.80 -21.97
N ARG A 107 -5.76 9.08 -22.68
CA ARG A 107 -5.75 9.07 -24.13
C ARG A 107 -6.27 10.45 -24.54
N LYS A 108 -5.35 11.30 -25.00
CA LYS A 108 -5.70 12.38 -25.92
C LYS A 108 -6.09 11.75 -27.26
#